data_AF-A0AAW2C1G3-F1
#
_entry.id   AF-A0AAW2C1G3-F1
#
_cell.length_a   1.000
_cell.length_b   1.000
_cell.length_c   1.000
_cell.angle_alpha   90.00
_cell.angle_beta   90.00
_cell.angle_gamma   90.00
#
_symmetry.space_group_name_H-M   'P 1'
#
loop_
_entity.id
_entity.type
_entity.pdbx_description
1 polymer ?
#
loop_
_entity_poly.entity_id
_entity_poly.type
_entity_poly.pdbx_seq_one_letter_code
_entity_poly.pdbx_strand_id
1 'polypeptide(L)' 'MQDALGHAEYEFPWPPRGSYYLVDSGYAIGSAFLPPHKSARYHAQEFRGVNRQPTTPQELFNYRHSSLRMVIE' A
#
# COMPACT_ATOMS: atom_id res chain seq x y z
N MET A 1 7.07 -20.49 8.89
CA MET A 1 7.25 -19.10 8.45
C MET A 1 7.26 -18.28 9.73
N GLN A 2 8.44 -17.96 10.26
CA GLN A 2 8.56 -17.24 11.53
C GLN A 2 8.17 -15.78 11.30
N ASP A 3 7.12 -15.32 11.98
CA ASP A 3 6.65 -13.94 11.89
C ASP A 3 7.70 -13.00 12.51
N ALA A 4 8.23 -12.09 11.70
CA ALA A 4 9.18 -11.03 12.09
C ALA A 4 8.60 -10.02 13.10
N LEU A 5 7.35 -10.21 13.52
CA LEU A 5 6.65 -9.39 14.52
C LEU A 5 6.82 -9.94 15.96
N GLY A 6 7.39 -11.13 16.12
CA GLY A 6 7.54 -11.79 17.42
C GLY A 6 8.85 -11.52 18.15
N HIS A 7 9.82 -10.88 17.51
CA HIS A 7 11.14 -10.66 18.08
C HIS A 7 11.42 -9.16 18.24
N ALA A 8 11.56 -8.74 19.49
CA ALA A 8 11.88 -7.37 19.91
C ALA A 8 13.27 -6.88 19.43
N GLU A 9 13.99 -7.66 18.62
CA GLU A 9 15.27 -7.32 18.01
C GLU A 9 15.14 -6.58 16.67
N TYR A 10 13.92 -6.39 16.15
CA TYR A 10 13.62 -5.62 14.94
C TYR A 10 12.76 -4.39 15.28
N GLU A 11 13.35 -3.34 15.87
CA GLU A 11 12.72 -2.04 16.23
C GLU A 11 12.07 -1.29 15.03
N PHE A 12 11.15 -1.93 14.31
CA PHE A 12 10.32 -1.24 13.33
C PHE A 12 9.29 -0.43 14.11
N PRO A 13 9.34 0.91 14.06
CA PRO A 13 8.47 1.73 14.88
C PRO A 13 7.02 1.49 14.49
N TRP A 14 6.11 1.57 15.46
CA TRP A 14 4.69 1.63 15.15
C TRP A 14 4.35 3.01 14.57
N PRO A 15 3.40 3.10 13.62
CA PRO A 15 3.03 4.39 13.09
C PRO A 15 2.33 5.22 14.18
N PRO A 16 2.46 6.56 14.16
CA PRO A 16 1.72 7.43 15.07
C PRO A 16 0.22 7.15 15.00
N ARG A 17 -0.52 7.47 16.08
CA ARG A 17 -1.98 7.28 16.12
C ARG A 17 -2.63 7.98 14.92
N GLY A 18 -3.42 7.25 14.15
CA GLY A 18 -4.09 7.73 12.94
C GLY A 18 -3.27 7.63 11.65
N SER A 19 -2.08 7.03 11.70
CA SER A 19 -1.23 6.73 10.53
C SER A 19 -1.12 5.23 10.29
N TYR A 20 -0.82 4.85 9.05
CA TYR A 20 -0.69 3.47 8.61
C TYR A 20 0.54 3.33 7.71
N TYR A 21 1.17 2.17 7.73
CA TYR A 21 2.18 1.80 6.75
C TYR A 21 1.50 1.27 5.48
N LEU A 22 1.93 1.78 4.32
CA LEU A 22 1.55 1.22 3.03
C LEU A 22 2.38 -0.05 2.80
N VAL A 23 1.70 -1.16 2.50
CA VAL A 23 2.35 -2.48 2.34
C VAL A 23 2.01 -3.12 1.01
N ASP A 24 2.83 -4.06 0.58
CA ASP A 24 2.50 -4.86 -0.60
C ASP A 24 1.27 -5.75 -0.38
N SER A 25 0.61 -6.08 -1.48
CA SER A 25 -0.50 -7.01 -1.62
C SER A 25 -0.29 -8.41 -1.02
N GLY A 26 0.97 -8.80 -0.80
CA GLY A 26 1.35 -10.04 -0.12
C GLY A 26 1.22 -10.01 1.41
N TYR A 27 1.01 -8.83 2.01
CA TYR A 27 0.79 -8.71 3.45
C TYR A 27 -0.68 -8.83 3.84
N ALA A 28 -0.93 -9.42 5.00
CA ALA A 28 -2.26 -9.45 5.60
C ALA A 28 -2.69 -8.01 5.96
N ILE A 29 -3.97 -7.71 5.74
CA ILE A 29 -4.57 -6.46 6.25
C ILE A 29 -4.48 -6.48 7.78
N GLY A 30 -3.90 -5.43 8.36
CA GLY A 30 -3.69 -5.33 9.80
C GLY A 30 -4.01 -3.93 10.33
N SER A 31 -4.04 -3.77 11.65
CA SER A 31 -4.37 -2.50 12.33
C SER A 31 -3.42 -1.35 11.97
N ALA A 32 -2.20 -1.65 11.51
CA ALA A 32 -1.18 -0.67 11.13
C ALA A 32 -0.77 -0.75 9.66
N PHE A 33 -1.31 -1.70 8.89
CA PHE A 33 -0.83 -2.02 7.54
C PHE A 33 -1.96 -1.97 6.53
N LEU A 34 -1.79 -1.15 5.50
CA LEU A 34 -2.81 -0.88 4.49
C LEU A 34 -2.32 -1.34 3.10
N PRO A 35 -2.69 -2.56 2.66
CA PRO A 35 -2.35 -3.06 1.34
C PRO A 35 -3.23 -2.42 0.26
N PRO A 36 -2.83 -2.52 -1.03
CA PRO A 36 -3.66 -2.10 -2.14
C PRO A 36 -4.96 -2.88 -2.26
N HIS A 37 -5.99 -2.21 -2.77
CA HIS A 37 -7.30 -2.82 -3.03
C HIS A 37 -7.20 -3.81 -4.20
N LYS A 38 -7.54 -5.08 -3.93
CA LYS A 38 -7.38 -6.20 -4.88
C LYS A 38 -8.35 -6.19 -6.07
N SER A 39 -9.43 -5.39 -6.00
CA SER A 39 -10.48 -5.34 -7.03
C SER A 39 -10.48 -4.05 -7.86
N ALA A 40 -9.40 -3.27 -7.77
CA ALA A 40 -9.24 -2.01 -8.50
C ALA A 40 -7.89 -2.00 -9.23
N ARG A 41 -7.80 -1.23 -10.33
CA ARG A 41 -6.54 -1.00 -11.07
C ARG A 41 -5.44 -0.54 -10.11
N TYR A 42 -4.21 -1.02 -10.29
CA TYR A 42 -3.13 -0.82 -9.32
C TYR A 42 -1.94 -0.08 -9.89
N HIS A 43 -1.47 -0.47 -11.08
CA HIS A 43 -0.24 0.07 -11.63
C HIS A 43 -0.46 1.50 -12.11
N ALA A 44 0.42 2.43 -11.72
CA ALA A 44 0.34 3.83 -12.13
C ALA A 44 0.28 4.01 -13.67
N GLN A 45 0.84 3.06 -14.43
CA GLN A 45 0.78 3.01 -15.89
C GLN A 45 -0.64 2.82 -16.43
N GLU A 46 -1.51 2.09 -15.73
CA GLU A 46 -2.92 1.87 -16.11
C GLU A 46 -3.74 3.16 -16.11
N PHE A 47 -3.25 4.19 -15.40
CA PHE A 47 -3.88 5.50 -15.27
C PHE A 47 -3.30 6.55 -16.24
N ARG A 48 -2.28 6.20 -17.04
CA ARG A 48 -1.70 7.11 -18.03
C ARG A 48 -2.53 7.11 -19.32
N GLY A 49 -2.94 8.29 -19.77
CA GLY A 49 -3.65 8.50 -21.04
C GLY A 49 -5.01 9.19 -20.89
N VAL A 50 -5.63 9.51 -22.03
CA VAL A 50 -6.96 10.17 -22.08
C VAL A 50 -8.01 9.21 -21.49
N ASN A 51 -8.91 9.72 -20.64
CA ASN A 51 -9.97 8.96 -19.97
C ASN A 51 -9.53 7.80 -19.06
N ARG A 52 -8.28 7.78 -18.60
CA ARG A 52 -7.75 6.71 -17.71
C ARG A 52 -7.62 7.10 -16.24
N GLN A 53 -8.07 8.29 -15.87
CA GLN A 53 -8.01 8.79 -14.50
C GLN A 53 -8.75 7.86 -13.51
N PRO A 54 -8.34 7.83 -12.23
CA PRO A 54 -9.06 7.10 -11.20
C PRO A 54 -10.50 7.60 -11.10
N THR A 55 -11.45 6.65 -11.12
CA THR A 55 -12.89 6.92 -11.06
C THR A 55 -13.48 6.60 -9.69
N THR A 56 -12.82 5.73 -8.93
CA THR A 56 -13.24 5.33 -7.59
C THR A 56 -12.21 5.73 -6.52
N PRO A 57 -12.62 5.89 -5.25
CA PRO A 57 -11.68 6.13 -4.15
C PRO A 57 -10.61 5.03 -4.02
N GLN A 58 -10.97 3.78 -4.33
CA GLN A 58 -10.06 2.63 -4.30
C GLN A 58 -8.99 2.73 -5.40
N GLU A 59 -9.39 3.12 -6.61
CA GLU A 59 -8.46 3.39 -7.71
C GLU A 59 -7.53 4.56 -7.40
N LEU A 60 -8.05 5.63 -6.79
CA LEU A 60 -7.24 6.79 -6.40
C LEU A 60 -6.22 6.41 -5.33
N PHE A 61 -6.63 5.61 -4.34
CA PHE A 61 -5.74 5.05 -3.33
C PHE A 61 -4.64 4.20 -3.98
N ASN A 62 -5.02 3.24 -4.82
CA ASN A 62 -4.09 2.36 -5.51
C ASN A 62 -3.12 3.13 -6.43
N TYR A 63 -3.60 4.13 -7.16
CA TYR A 63 -2.75 4.98 -8.01
C TYR A 63 -1.68 5.73 -7.19
N ARG A 64 -2.08 6.33 -6.06
CA ARG A 64 -1.14 7.01 -5.15
C ARG A 64 -0.17 6.00 -4.51
N HIS A 65 -0.68 4.84 -4.10
CA HIS A 65 0.12 3.75 -3.55
C HIS A 65 1.20 3.29 -4.53
N SER A 66 0.84 3.02 -5.79
CA SER A 66 1.79 2.62 -6.83
C SER A 66 2.78 3.73 -7.19
N SER A 67 2.35 5.00 -7.13
CA SER A 67 3.23 6.15 -7.40
C SER A 67 4.30 6.32 -6.32
N LEU A 68 3.95 6.08 -5.05
CA LEU A 68 4.90 6.13 -3.93
C LEU A 68 5.91 4.99 -3.99
N ARG A 69 5.49 3.80 -4.45
CA ARG A 69 6.40 2.67 -4.64
C ARG A 69 7.43 2.91 -5.74
N MET A 70 7.08 3.59 -6.84
CA MET A 70 8.05 3.89 -7.91
C MET A 70 9.25 4.74 -7.44
N VAL A 71 9.17 5.40 -6.28
CA VAL A 71 10.29 6.18 -5.71
C VAL A 71 11.26 5.29 -4.91
N ILE A 72 10.83 4.08 -4.54
CA ILE A 72 11.58 3.13 -3.72
C ILE A 72 11.57 1.77 -4.44
N GLU A 73 12.42 1.63 -5.46
CA GLU A 73 12.81 0.34 -6.06
C GLU A 73 14.32 0.15 -5.91
#